data_AF-A0A954P6H4-F1
#
_entry.id   AF-A0A954P6H4-F1
#
_cell.length_a   1.000
_cell.length_b   1.000
_cell.length_c   1.000
_cell.angle_alpha   90.00
_cell.angle_beta   90.00
_cell.angle_gamma   90.00
#
_symmetry.space_group_name_H-M   'P 1'
#
loop_
_entity.id
_entity.type
_entity.pdbx_description
1 polymer ?
#
loop_
_entity_poly.entity_id
_entity_poly.type
_entity_poly.pdbx_seq_one_letter_code
_entity_poly.pdbx_strand_id
1 'polypeptide(L)'
;EERIDIPESRVDDFRREIMNYIGALSLDGKQFDYRTNERLQKALEMKLFEDQKDTIKLTSLVSNVVDADTQEKIDIVKSRLIRNYGYNEESATDVLHYVASIFARGDARSE
;
A
#
# COMPACT_ATOMS: atom_id res chain seq x y z
N GLU A 1 3.06 0.76 13.03
CA GLU A 1 2.70 2.11 13.50
C GLU A 1 3.82 3.15 13.31
N GLU A 2 4.98 2.79 12.72
CA GLU A 2 6.11 3.72 12.41
C GLU A 2 6.08 4.38 11.01
N ARG A 3 5.10 4.12 10.15
CA ARG A 3 5.06 4.64 8.76
C ARG A 3 4.03 5.73 8.54
N ILE A 4 3.77 6.53 9.56
CA ILE A 4 2.90 7.69 9.45
C ILE A 4 3.73 8.85 9.96
N ASP A 5 3.95 9.85 9.12
CA ASP A 5 4.60 11.12 9.44
C ASP A 5 3.75 11.96 10.42
N ILE A 6 2.99 11.30 11.29
CA ILE A 6 2.36 11.84 12.47
C ILE A 6 3.43 11.73 13.55
N PRO A 7 3.94 12.86 14.07
CA PRO A 7 4.82 12.82 15.22
C PRO A 7 4.16 11.97 16.30
N GLU A 8 4.88 10.99 16.86
CA GLU A 8 4.38 10.11 17.92
C GLU A 8 3.64 10.89 19.02
N SER A 9 4.13 12.11 19.29
CA SER A 9 3.55 13.06 20.24
C SER A 9 2.11 13.50 19.96
N ARG A 10 1.58 13.36 18.73
CA ARG A 10 0.23 13.81 18.36
C ARG A 10 -0.77 12.67 18.13
N VAL A 11 -0.33 11.42 18.15
CA VAL A 11 -1.20 10.25 17.94
C VAL A 11 -2.20 10.11 19.08
N ASP A 12 -1.71 10.23 20.31
CA ASP A 12 -2.55 10.10 21.50
C ASP A 12 -3.50 11.28 21.67
N ASP A 13 -3.05 12.49 21.32
CA ASP A 13 -3.90 13.68 21.30
C ASP A 13 -5.03 13.54 20.27
N PHE A 14 -4.71 13.04 19.06
CA PHE A 14 -5.71 12.81 18.03
C PHE A 14 -6.72 11.74 18.44
N ARG A 15 -6.28 10.62 19.04
CA ARG A 15 -7.18 9.58 19.58
C ARG A 15 -8.13 10.14 20.64
N ARG A 16 -7.62 10.98 21.56
CA ARG A 16 -8.43 11.65 22.59
C ARG A 16 -9.44 12.61 22.00
N GLU A 17 -9.06 13.36 20.98
CA GLU A 17 -9.92 14.32 20.29
C GLU A 17 -11.09 13.62 19.57
N ILE A 18 -10.83 12.50 18.89
CA ILE A 18 -11.88 11.68 18.26
C ILE A 18 -12.82 11.06 19.31
N MET A 19 -12.28 10.54 20.41
CA MET A 19 -13.10 10.00 21.50
C MET A 19 -14.00 11.07 22.13
N ASN A 20 -13.48 12.27 22.35
CA ASN A 20 -14.27 13.39 22.86
C ASN A 20 -15.38 13.81 21.88
N TYR A 21 -15.09 13.81 20.58
CA TYR A 21 -16.07 14.13 19.54
C TYR A 21 -17.19 13.09 19.46
N ILE A 22 -16.85 11.80 19.47
CA ILE A 22 -17.81 10.69 19.51
C ILE A 22 -18.66 10.78 20.80
N GLY A 23 -18.02 11.05 21.93
CA GLY A 23 -18.70 11.22 23.22
C GLY A 23 -19.71 12.37 23.20
N ALA A 24 -19.31 13.53 22.66
CA ALA A 24 -20.20 14.69 22.52
C ALA A 24 -21.41 14.39 21.61
N LEU A 25 -21.19 13.71 20.47
CA LEU A 25 -22.27 13.28 19.58
C LEU A 25 -23.22 12.28 20.25
N SER A 26 -22.68 11.33 21.01
CA SER A 26 -23.48 10.36 21.75
C SER A 26 -24.33 11.00 22.85
N LEU A 27 -23.83 12.05 23.51
CA LEU A 27 -24.59 12.82 24.50
C LEU A 27 -25.73 13.62 23.84
N ASP A 28 -25.51 14.12 22.62
CA ASP A 28 -26.51 14.79 21.79
C ASP A 28 -27.51 13.82 21.14
N GLY A 29 -27.36 12.50 21.34
CA GLY A 29 -28.19 11.46 20.70
C GLY A 29 -27.97 11.33 19.19
N LYS A 30 -26.89 11.90 18.66
CA LYS A 30 -26.54 11.88 17.23
C LYS A 30 -25.63 10.69 16.93
N GLN A 31 -25.80 10.10 15.75
CA GLN A 31 -24.88 9.08 15.28
C GLN A 31 -23.59 9.70 14.77
N PHE A 32 -22.49 8.98 14.99
CA PHE A 32 -21.19 9.35 14.50
C PHE A 32 -21.07 9.06 13.00
N ASP A 33 -20.61 10.05 12.24
CA ASP A 33 -20.23 9.92 10.84
C ASP A 33 -18.78 10.41 10.70
N TYR A 34 -17.92 9.60 10.08
CA TYR A 34 -16.51 9.94 9.89
C TYR A 34 -16.31 11.16 8.98
N ARG A 35 -17.32 11.50 8.17
CA ARG A 35 -17.29 12.66 7.25
C ARG A 35 -17.56 13.99 7.94
N THR A 36 -18.12 13.98 9.15
CA THR A 36 -18.46 15.24 9.85
C THR A 36 -17.26 15.87 10.54
N ASN A 37 -16.12 15.18 10.57
CA ASN A 37 -14.86 15.69 11.06
C ASN A 37 -13.82 15.67 9.93
N GLU A 38 -13.54 16.85 9.36
CA GLU A 38 -12.59 17.00 8.24
C GLU A 38 -11.20 16.43 8.55
N ARG A 39 -10.77 16.53 9.81
CA ARG A 39 -9.45 16.07 10.25
C ARG A 39 -9.39 14.54 10.28
N LEU A 40 -10.47 13.88 10.75
CA LEU A 40 -10.61 12.44 10.69
C LEU A 40 -10.73 11.94 9.25
N GLN A 41 -11.56 12.60 8.45
CA GLN A 41 -11.73 12.25 7.04
C GLN A 41 -10.39 12.29 6.30
N LYS A 42 -9.63 13.38 6.46
CA LYS A 42 -8.30 13.53 5.83
C LYS A 42 -7.30 12.47 6.33
N ALA A 43 -7.34 12.13 7.62
CA ALA A 43 -6.49 11.07 8.16
C ALA A 43 -6.84 9.70 7.57
N LEU A 44 -8.13 9.39 7.42
CA LEU A 44 -8.60 8.17 6.78
C LEU A 44 -8.24 8.14 5.29
N GLU A 45 -8.41 9.24 4.57
CA GLU A 45 -8.04 9.36 3.15
C GLU A 45 -6.53 9.16 2.95
N MET A 46 -5.69 9.80 3.77
CA MET A 46 -4.24 9.59 3.72
C MET A 46 -3.88 8.13 4.01
N LYS A 47 -4.52 7.52 5.01
CA LYS A 47 -4.29 6.11 5.34
C LYS A 47 -4.72 5.18 4.20
N LEU A 48 -5.89 5.43 3.61
CA LEU A 48 -6.42 4.64 2.50
C LEU A 48 -5.55 4.78 1.26
N PHE A 49 -5.08 5.99 0.98
CA PHE A 49 -4.15 6.26 -0.10
C PHE A 49 -2.82 5.53 0.13
N GLU A 50 -2.25 5.61 1.32
CA GLU A 50 -1.02 4.89 1.66
C GLU A 50 -1.17 3.37 1.53
N ASP A 51 -2.29 2.81 1.99
CA ASP A 51 -2.58 1.37 1.89
C ASP A 51 -2.79 0.92 0.44
N GLN A 52 -3.32 1.80 -0.43
CA GLN A 52 -3.56 1.51 -1.84
C GLN A 52 -2.45 2.00 -2.78
N LYS A 53 -1.48 2.81 -2.32
CA LYS A 53 -0.49 3.46 -3.19
C LYS A 53 0.32 2.45 -3.99
N ASP A 54 0.60 1.29 -3.39
CA ASP A 54 1.39 0.24 -4.03
C ASP A 54 0.55 -0.51 -5.07
N THR A 55 -0.74 -0.70 -4.82
CA THR A 55 -1.70 -1.20 -5.82
C THR A 55 -1.85 -0.25 -7.01
N ILE A 56 -1.89 1.07 -6.74
CA ILE A 56 -1.99 2.12 -7.76
C ILE A 56 -0.69 2.20 -8.60
N LYS A 57 0.47 2.06 -7.95
CA LYS A 57 1.77 2.00 -8.67
C LYS A 57 1.91 0.72 -9.48
N LEU A 58 1.47 -0.43 -8.96
CA LEU A 58 1.54 -1.70 -9.68
C LEU A 58 0.67 -1.69 -10.94
N THR A 59 -0.55 -1.19 -10.84
CA THR A 59 -1.44 -1.04 -12.01
C THR A 59 -0.87 -0.04 -13.03
N SER A 60 -0.22 1.05 -12.61
CA SER A 60 0.44 1.99 -13.52
C SER A 60 1.76 1.47 -14.12
N LEU A 61 2.50 0.62 -13.41
CA LEU A 61 3.73 -0.01 -13.92
C LEU A 61 3.41 -1.14 -14.90
N VAL A 62 2.30 -1.85 -14.69
CA VAL A 62 1.82 -2.92 -15.57
C VAL A 62 1.06 -2.35 -16.79
N SER A 63 0.50 -1.13 -16.70
CA SER A 63 -0.22 -0.49 -17.81
C SER A 63 0.67 0.29 -18.78
N ASN A 64 1.88 0.66 -18.36
CA ASN A 64 2.88 1.16 -19.29
C ASN A 64 3.42 -0.04 -20.07
N VAL A 65 2.89 -0.20 -21.29
CA VAL A 65 3.35 -1.12 -22.33
C VAL A 65 4.81 -1.48 -22.12
N VAL A 66 5.06 -2.69 -21.63
CA VAL A 66 6.41 -3.21 -21.44
C VAL A 66 7.04 -3.24 -22.83
N ASP A 67 8.13 -2.50 -23.02
CA ASP A 67 8.85 -2.49 -24.29
C ASP A 67 9.25 -3.93 -24.67
N ALA A 68 9.24 -4.24 -25.98
CA ALA A 68 9.41 -5.61 -26.47
C ALA A 68 10.72 -6.26 -25.96
N ASP A 69 11.80 -5.48 -25.91
CA ASP A 69 13.10 -5.92 -25.40
C ASP A 69 13.07 -6.24 -23.89
N THR A 70 12.21 -5.57 -23.14
CA THR A 70 12.04 -5.81 -21.70
C THR A 70 11.21 -7.05 -21.46
N GLN A 71 10.17 -7.26 -22.28
CA GLN A 71 9.35 -8.47 -22.23
C GLN A 71 10.19 -9.72 -22.53
N GLU A 72 11.06 -9.67 -23.54
CA GLU A 72 11.96 -10.78 -23.88
C GLU A 72 12.88 -11.14 -22.70
N LYS A 73 13.43 -10.15 -21.99
CA LYS A 73 14.25 -10.38 -20.80
C LYS A 73 13.45 -11.04 -19.67
N ILE A 74 12.22 -10.60 -19.45
CA ILE A 74 11.32 -11.21 -18.46
C ILE A 74 11.07 -12.67 -18.81
N ASP A 75 10.80 -12.97 -20.08
CA ASP A 75 10.52 -14.33 -20.55
C ASP A 75 11.74 -15.26 -20.45
N ILE A 76 12.95 -14.75 -20.70
CA ILE A 76 14.20 -15.48 -20.47
C ILE A 76 14.35 -15.85 -18.98
N VAL A 77 14.02 -14.93 -18.08
CA VAL A 77 14.11 -15.17 -16.62
C VAL A 77 13.05 -16.19 -16.20
N LYS A 78 11.79 -16.07 -16.65
CA LYS A 78 10.74 -17.07 -16.40
C LYS A 78 11.16 -18.45 -16.88
N SER A 79 11.67 -18.55 -18.11
CA SER A 79 12.17 -19.80 -18.68
C SER A 79 13.27 -20.45 -17.84
N ARG A 80 14.18 -19.64 -17.27
CA ARG A 80 15.21 -20.14 -16.35
C ARG A 80 14.62 -20.62 -15.02
N LEU A 81 13.65 -19.91 -14.46
CA LEU A 81 12.96 -20.33 -13.22
C LEU A 81 12.25 -21.67 -13.41
N ILE A 82 11.56 -21.85 -14.53
CA ILE A 82 10.86 -23.09 -14.86
C ILE A 82 11.87 -24.23 -15.03
N ARG A 83 12.88 -24.05 -15.89
CA ARG A 83 13.82 -25.11 -16.24
C ARG A 83 14.74 -25.52 -15.09
N ASN A 84 15.26 -24.55 -14.34
CA ASN A 84 16.31 -24.81 -13.35
C ASN A 84 15.77 -25.00 -11.93
N TYR A 85 14.58 -24.47 -11.63
CA TYR A 85 14.03 -24.46 -10.27
C TYR A 85 12.63 -25.07 -10.17
N GLY A 86 12.06 -25.58 -11.27
CA GLY A 86 10.80 -26.34 -11.26
C GLY A 86 9.55 -25.49 -11.09
N TYR A 87 9.65 -24.18 -11.34
CA TYR A 87 8.48 -23.29 -11.33
C TYR A 87 7.54 -23.64 -12.50
N ASN A 88 6.26 -23.32 -12.34
CA ASN A 88 5.32 -23.25 -13.46
C ASN A 88 5.18 -21.80 -13.94
N GLU A 89 4.50 -21.58 -15.07
CA GLU A 89 4.39 -20.25 -15.69
C GLU A 89 3.77 -19.20 -14.75
N GLU A 90 2.75 -19.58 -14.00
CA GLU A 90 2.03 -18.72 -13.06
C GLU A 90 2.93 -18.32 -11.88
N SER A 91 3.54 -19.31 -11.21
CA SER A 91 4.45 -19.07 -10.08
C SER A 91 5.70 -18.29 -10.47
N ALA A 92 6.26 -18.49 -11.67
CA ALA A 92 7.38 -17.68 -12.16
C ALA A 92 6.98 -16.22 -12.38
N THR A 93 5.74 -15.97 -12.83
CA THR A 93 5.19 -14.62 -12.98
C THR A 93 4.96 -13.94 -11.64
N ASP A 94 4.34 -14.67 -10.70
CA ASP A 94 4.02 -14.14 -9.37
C ASP A 94 5.27 -13.78 -8.56
N VAL A 95 6.32 -14.60 -8.64
CA VAL A 95 7.60 -14.29 -7.98
C VAL A 95 8.23 -13.03 -8.56
N LEU A 96 8.21 -12.85 -9.89
CA LEU A 96 8.75 -11.65 -10.51
C LEU A 96 7.96 -10.39 -10.11
N HIS A 97 6.63 -10.49 -10.04
CA HIS A 97 5.79 -9.39 -9.53
C HIS A 97 6.07 -9.08 -8.06
N TYR A 98 6.24 -10.11 -7.24
CA TYR A 98 6.57 -9.95 -5.83
C TYR A 98 7.92 -9.26 -5.64
N VAL A 99 8.96 -9.69 -6.34
CA VAL A 99 10.30 -9.07 -6.29
C VAL A 99 10.23 -7.62 -6.79
N ALA A 100 9.53 -7.35 -7.89
CA ALA A 100 9.32 -5.99 -8.37
C ALA A 100 8.65 -5.10 -7.30
N SER A 101 7.69 -5.64 -6.55
CA SER A 101 7.04 -4.93 -5.43
C SER A 101 8.02 -4.60 -4.29
N ILE A 102 8.97 -5.49 -3.97
CA ILE A 102 10.01 -5.23 -2.95
C ILE A 102 10.91 -4.07 -3.39
N PHE A 103 11.36 -4.10 -4.64
CA PHE A 103 12.16 -3.02 -5.21
C PHE A 103 11.40 -1.69 -5.24
N ALA A 104 10.11 -1.71 -5.58
CA ALA A 104 9.26 -0.53 -5.58
C ALA A 104 9.04 0.06 -4.17
N ARG A 105 8.99 -0.78 -3.13
CA ARG A 105 8.88 -0.35 -1.72
C ARG A 105 10.20 0.18 -1.15
N GLY A 106 11.33 -0.05 -1.81
CA GLY A 106 12.66 0.36 -1.33
C GLY A 106 13.22 -0.54 -0.21
N ASP A 107 12.54 -1.63 0.13
CA ASP A 107 12.90 -2.57 1.20
C ASP A 107 14.14 -3.43 0.84
N ALA A 108 14.71 -3.26 -0.35
CA ALA A 108 15.87 -4.02 -0.84
C ALA A 108 17.20 -3.62 -0.18
N ARG A 109 17.22 -2.55 0.64
CA ARG A 109 18.42 -2.12 1.39
C ARG A 109 18.20 -2.25 2.88
N SER A 110 18.43 -3.47 3.37
CA SER A 110 18.66 -3.79 4.77
C SER A 110 19.88 -4.71 4.81
N GLU A 111 21.06 -4.16 4.53
CA GLU A 111 22.34 -4.76 4.96
C GLU A 111 22.75 -4.11 6.27
#